data_AF-A0A9D2HGT0-F1
#
_entry.id   AF-A0A9D2HGT0-F1
#
_cell.length_a   1.000
_cell.length_b   1.000
_cell.length_c   1.000
_cell.angle_alpha   90.00
_cell.angle_beta   90.00
_cell.angle_gamma   90.00
#
_symmetry.space_group_name_H-M   'P 1'
#
loop_
_entity.id
_entity.type
_entity.pdbx_description
1 polymer ?
#
loop_
_entity_poly.entity_id
_entity_poly.type
_entity_poly.pdbx_seq_one_letter_code
_entity_poly.pdbx_strand_id
1 'polypeptide(L)'
;MEHNEILTEMEMNYETLVGYLKVKYGAAKCDYFTNVMCNTRSKRITRTKEGLFCHHIDEDKGYNLGESNFAREQPYEYQKAERLVYCNYLEHLLLHIRIGKDKYWKEHESFSFPKEFAYFIVPGITYICSEINDLFEKNRSSVEWRNRCFKEIECNFDDYIYILKSFIEYMVERYTGNREQKTIYVGQHIRHKRWGEGVITKLTGEELFDFVTVKFADCEKIVLRNVIDKGGYEETLIQVKKKLSSNRNQEIIKLIYEKL
;
A
#
# COMPACT_ATOMS: atom_id res chain seq x y z
N MET A 1 -12.31 -1.84 -18.37
CA MET A 1 -13.31 -1.08 -17.55
C MET A 1 -13.58 0.28 -18.15
N GLU A 2 -14.76 0.84 -17.95
CA GLU A 2 -15.07 2.20 -18.41
C GLU A 2 -14.44 3.26 -17.49
N HIS A 3 -13.91 4.35 -18.04
CA HIS A 3 -13.28 5.43 -17.25
C HIS A 3 -14.18 5.96 -16.11
N ASN A 4 -15.46 6.21 -16.42
CA ASN A 4 -16.42 6.73 -15.43
C ASN A 4 -16.71 5.73 -14.30
N GLU A 5 -16.61 4.44 -14.57
CA GLU A 5 -16.75 3.40 -13.55
C GLU A 5 -15.59 3.48 -12.57
N ILE A 6 -14.36 3.63 -13.06
CA ILE A 6 -13.15 3.79 -12.25
C ILE A 6 -13.27 5.03 -11.35
N LEU A 7 -13.68 6.17 -11.91
CA LEU A 7 -13.90 7.39 -11.13
C LEU A 7 -14.91 7.18 -10.01
N THR A 8 -15.98 6.44 -10.27
CA THR A 8 -17.01 6.15 -9.27
C THR A 8 -16.46 5.24 -8.17
N GLU A 9 -15.75 4.16 -8.52
CA GLU A 9 -15.11 3.24 -7.57
C GLU A 9 -14.05 3.95 -6.71
N MET A 10 -13.32 4.90 -7.29
CA MET A 10 -12.34 5.76 -6.61
C MET A 10 -12.93 6.70 -5.55
N GLU A 11 -14.25 6.88 -5.50
CA GLU A 11 -14.94 7.65 -4.46
C GLU A 11 -15.57 6.77 -3.37
N MET A 12 -15.79 5.49 -3.65
CA MET A 12 -16.40 4.55 -2.70
C MET A 12 -15.49 4.23 -1.52
N ASN A 13 -16.02 4.25 -0.29
CA ASN A 13 -15.32 3.66 0.86
C ASN A 13 -15.20 2.12 0.69
N TYR A 14 -14.42 1.47 1.55
CA TYR A 14 -14.12 0.04 1.44
C TYR A 14 -15.39 -0.84 1.36
N GLU A 15 -16.33 -0.64 2.29
CA GLU A 15 -17.56 -1.44 2.36
C GLU A 15 -18.47 -1.21 1.15
N THR A 16 -18.60 0.03 0.69
CA THR A 16 -19.37 0.35 -0.52
C THR A 16 -18.75 -0.29 -1.76
N LEU A 17 -17.42 -0.26 -1.89
CA LEU A 17 -16.71 -0.89 -3.01
C LEU A 17 -16.89 -2.42 -2.99
N VAL A 18 -16.74 -3.05 -1.82
CA VAL A 18 -17.02 -4.49 -1.65
C VAL A 18 -18.46 -4.84 -2.03
N GLY A 19 -19.44 -4.05 -1.57
CA GLY A 19 -20.85 -4.23 -1.91
C GLY A 19 -21.11 -4.12 -3.41
N TYR A 20 -20.54 -3.09 -4.04
CA TYR A 20 -20.60 -2.89 -5.49
C TYR A 20 -20.05 -4.08 -6.27
N LEU A 21 -18.85 -4.54 -5.92
CA LEU A 21 -18.20 -5.67 -6.58
C LEU A 21 -18.95 -7.00 -6.41
N LYS A 22 -19.59 -7.21 -5.25
CA LYS A 22 -20.48 -8.36 -5.04
C LYS A 22 -21.71 -8.33 -5.96
N VAL A 23 -22.27 -7.15 -6.22
CA VAL A 23 -23.38 -6.99 -7.19
C VAL A 23 -22.87 -7.21 -8.62
N LYS A 24 -21.72 -6.62 -8.96
CA LYS A 24 -21.11 -6.67 -10.31
C LYS A 24 -20.71 -8.09 -10.72
N TYR A 25 -20.00 -8.81 -9.85
CA TYR A 25 -19.41 -10.11 -10.19
C TYR A 25 -20.09 -11.31 -9.54
N GLY A 26 -21.03 -11.08 -8.62
CA GLY A 26 -21.69 -12.11 -7.82
C GLY A 26 -20.88 -12.56 -6.60
N ALA A 27 -21.58 -13.14 -5.62
CA ALA A 27 -20.99 -13.67 -4.40
C ALA A 27 -20.12 -14.92 -4.65
N ALA A 28 -19.15 -15.16 -3.76
CA ALA A 28 -18.42 -16.42 -3.75
C ALA A 28 -19.36 -17.60 -3.45
N LYS A 29 -19.11 -18.73 -4.12
CA LYS A 29 -19.96 -19.93 -4.05
C LYS A 29 -19.45 -20.96 -3.03
N CYS A 30 -18.31 -20.71 -2.43
CA CYS A 30 -17.65 -21.57 -1.45
C CYS A 30 -16.63 -20.78 -0.66
N ASP A 31 -16.23 -21.34 0.48
CA ASP A 31 -15.14 -20.85 1.30
C ASP A 31 -13.80 -20.90 0.53
N TYR A 32 -12.87 -20.04 0.90
CA TYR A 32 -11.55 -19.96 0.26
C TYR A 32 -10.72 -21.21 0.56
N PHE A 33 -10.58 -21.56 1.85
CA PHE A 33 -10.06 -22.84 2.30
C PHE A 33 -11.18 -23.81 2.66
N THR A 34 -10.99 -25.09 2.32
CA THR A 34 -12.03 -26.12 2.53
C THR A 34 -12.13 -26.61 3.97
N ASN A 35 -11.25 -26.17 4.86
CA ASN A 35 -11.20 -26.59 6.26
C ASN A 35 -10.54 -25.52 7.14
N VAL A 36 -10.81 -25.61 8.44
CA VAL A 36 -10.31 -24.71 9.50
C VAL A 36 -8.78 -24.67 9.63
N MET A 37 -8.08 -25.70 9.16
CA MET A 37 -6.62 -25.72 9.15
C MET A 37 -6.02 -24.97 7.97
N CYS A 38 -6.84 -24.37 7.10
CA CYS A 38 -6.43 -23.58 5.93
C CYS A 38 -5.35 -24.25 5.05
N ASN A 39 -5.35 -25.60 4.99
CA ASN A 39 -4.30 -26.36 4.30
C ASN A 39 -4.66 -26.68 2.84
N THR A 40 -5.94 -26.54 2.46
CA THR A 40 -6.44 -26.91 1.14
C THR A 40 -7.30 -25.79 0.58
N ARG A 41 -6.82 -25.11 -0.46
CA ARG A 41 -7.58 -24.06 -1.17
C ARG A 41 -8.66 -24.69 -2.03
N SER A 42 -9.87 -24.13 -1.99
CA SER A 42 -10.97 -24.53 -2.85
C SER A 42 -10.64 -24.26 -4.31
N LYS A 43 -10.69 -25.29 -5.16
CA LYS A 43 -10.51 -25.12 -6.61
C LYS A 43 -11.63 -24.31 -7.25
N ARG A 44 -12.80 -24.26 -6.61
CA ARG A 44 -14.01 -23.57 -7.10
C ARG A 44 -13.98 -22.07 -6.87
N ILE A 45 -13.05 -21.57 -6.05
CA ILE A 45 -12.87 -20.14 -5.80
C ILE A 45 -12.13 -19.43 -6.94
N THR A 46 -11.43 -20.18 -7.79
CA THR A 46 -10.62 -19.58 -8.86
C THR A 46 -11.52 -19.15 -10.02
N ARG A 47 -11.57 -17.84 -10.28
CA ARG A 47 -12.26 -17.21 -11.42
C ARG A 47 -11.32 -16.46 -12.36
N THR A 48 -10.03 -16.80 -12.35
CA THR A 48 -9.04 -16.16 -13.24
C THR A 48 -9.32 -16.40 -14.73
N LYS A 49 -10.08 -17.44 -15.09
CA LYS A 49 -10.58 -17.64 -16.47
C LYS A 49 -11.57 -16.56 -16.91
N GLU A 50 -12.23 -15.91 -15.96
CA GLU A 50 -13.11 -14.77 -16.17
C GLU A 50 -12.34 -13.44 -16.06
N GLY A 51 -11.04 -13.48 -15.74
CA GLY A 51 -10.21 -12.31 -15.51
C GLY A 51 -10.27 -11.77 -14.07
N LEU A 52 -10.80 -12.56 -13.13
CA LEU A 52 -11.09 -12.12 -11.76
C LEU A 52 -10.21 -12.82 -10.71
N PHE A 53 -9.81 -12.03 -9.72
CA PHE A 53 -9.19 -12.41 -8.45
C PHE A 53 -10.26 -12.61 -7.39
N CYS A 54 -9.99 -13.51 -6.44
CA CYS A 54 -10.75 -13.59 -5.20
C CYS A 54 -9.98 -12.80 -4.12
N HIS A 55 -10.63 -11.80 -3.56
CA HIS A 55 -10.13 -10.94 -2.50
C HIS A 55 -10.81 -11.29 -1.16
N HIS A 56 -10.04 -11.30 -0.08
CA HIS A 56 -10.57 -11.49 1.27
C HIS A 56 -11.00 -10.15 1.87
N ILE A 57 -12.28 -10.00 2.22
CA ILE A 57 -12.82 -8.74 2.76
C ILE A 57 -12.15 -8.40 4.10
N ASP A 58 -11.72 -9.40 4.87
CA ASP A 58 -11.08 -9.22 6.17
C ASP A 58 -9.56 -8.96 6.11
N GLU A 59 -8.99 -8.65 4.94
CA GLU A 59 -7.58 -8.28 4.84
C GLU A 59 -7.24 -6.91 5.48
N ASP A 60 -8.27 -6.16 5.88
CA ASP A 60 -8.15 -5.01 6.79
C ASP A 60 -7.82 -5.43 8.23
N LYS A 61 -8.17 -6.65 8.63
CA LYS A 61 -7.99 -7.21 9.98
C LYS A 61 -6.84 -8.21 10.06
N GLY A 62 -6.66 -9.04 9.03
CA GLY A 62 -5.64 -10.08 8.96
C GLY A 62 -4.77 -9.93 7.71
N TYR A 63 -3.46 -9.98 7.84
CA TYR A 63 -2.57 -9.85 6.68
C TYR A 63 -2.48 -11.17 5.88
N ASN A 64 -2.52 -11.08 4.55
CA ASN A 64 -2.20 -12.17 3.62
C ASN A 64 -3.07 -13.44 3.82
N LEU A 65 -4.39 -13.26 3.84
CA LEU A 65 -5.36 -14.31 4.16
C LEU A 65 -5.45 -15.42 3.11
N GLY A 66 -4.87 -15.23 1.92
CA GLY A 66 -4.74 -16.26 0.90
C GLY A 66 -3.63 -17.29 1.16
N GLU A 67 -2.70 -17.01 2.08
CA GLU A 67 -1.57 -17.89 2.40
C GLU A 67 -1.85 -18.73 3.65
N SER A 68 -1.68 -20.05 3.54
CA SER A 68 -2.08 -21.01 4.59
C SER A 68 -1.47 -20.75 5.96
N ASN A 69 -0.26 -20.18 6.02
CA ASN A 69 0.40 -19.90 7.30
C ASN A 69 -0.27 -18.74 8.04
N PHE A 70 -0.54 -17.64 7.34
CA PHE A 70 -1.16 -16.45 7.92
C PHE A 70 -2.66 -16.68 8.17
N ALA A 71 -3.35 -17.38 7.26
CA ALA A 71 -4.77 -17.68 7.41
C ALA A 71 -5.10 -18.51 8.66
N ARG A 72 -4.20 -19.39 9.10
CA ARG A 72 -4.38 -20.21 10.32
C ARG A 72 -4.28 -19.42 11.62
N GLU A 73 -3.64 -18.27 11.58
CA GLU A 73 -3.48 -17.38 12.75
C GLU A 73 -4.70 -16.46 12.93
N GLN A 74 -5.68 -16.55 12.03
CA GLN A 74 -6.85 -15.69 11.97
C GLN A 74 -8.14 -16.51 12.12
N PRO A 75 -9.26 -15.87 12.53
CA PRO A 75 -10.57 -16.52 12.56
C PRO A 75 -10.92 -17.18 11.22
N TYR A 76 -11.36 -18.44 11.26
CA TYR A 76 -11.74 -19.17 10.04
C TYR A 76 -12.94 -18.52 9.34
N GLU A 77 -13.75 -17.75 10.07
CA GLU A 77 -14.84 -16.93 9.55
C GLU A 77 -14.37 -16.02 8.40
N TYR A 78 -13.12 -15.54 8.42
CA TYR A 78 -12.57 -14.69 7.36
C TYR A 78 -12.39 -15.42 6.02
N GLN A 79 -12.43 -16.75 6.05
CA GLN A 79 -12.29 -17.62 4.88
C GLN A 79 -13.65 -17.99 4.26
N LYS A 80 -14.76 -17.59 4.90
CA LYS A 80 -16.11 -17.94 4.48
C LYS A 80 -16.52 -17.23 3.20
N ALA A 81 -17.33 -17.90 2.38
CA ALA A 81 -17.79 -17.39 1.09
C ALA A 81 -18.36 -15.96 1.16
N GLU A 82 -19.15 -15.65 2.17
CA GLU A 82 -19.73 -14.33 2.41
C GLU A 82 -18.69 -13.25 2.77
N ARG A 83 -17.49 -13.65 3.20
CA ARG A 83 -16.33 -12.79 3.49
C ARG A 83 -15.35 -12.67 2.31
N LEU A 84 -15.76 -13.11 1.12
CA LEU A 84 -14.98 -13.01 -0.11
C LEU A 84 -15.67 -12.12 -1.15
N VAL A 85 -14.88 -11.49 -2.01
CA VAL A 85 -15.35 -10.71 -3.16
C VAL A 85 -14.47 -10.99 -4.37
N TYR A 86 -15.02 -10.79 -5.58
CA TYR A 86 -14.25 -10.89 -6.82
C TYR A 86 -13.96 -9.52 -7.39
N CYS A 87 -12.79 -9.36 -8.01
CA CYS A 87 -12.32 -8.10 -8.58
C CYS A 87 -11.31 -8.37 -9.70
N ASN A 88 -11.16 -7.44 -10.64
CA ASN A 88 -10.01 -7.42 -11.57
C ASN A 88 -8.80 -6.71 -10.92
N TYR A 89 -7.71 -6.51 -11.69
CA TYR A 89 -6.48 -5.91 -11.19
C TYR A 89 -6.64 -4.48 -10.63
N LEU A 90 -7.39 -3.60 -11.31
CA LEU A 90 -7.54 -2.20 -10.86
C LEU A 90 -8.42 -2.11 -9.62
N GLU A 91 -9.51 -2.86 -9.59
CA GLU A 91 -10.37 -2.96 -8.41
C GLU A 91 -9.64 -3.57 -7.21
N HIS A 92 -8.78 -4.58 -7.44
CA HIS A 92 -7.93 -5.17 -6.40
C HIS A 92 -6.97 -4.11 -5.82
N LEU A 93 -6.35 -3.29 -6.68
CA LEU A 93 -5.54 -2.15 -6.25
C LEU A 93 -6.36 -1.15 -5.42
N LEU A 94 -7.57 -0.79 -5.87
CA LEU A 94 -8.46 0.13 -5.16
C LEU A 94 -8.87 -0.41 -3.78
N LEU A 95 -9.19 -1.70 -3.67
CA LEU A 95 -9.47 -2.35 -2.38
C LEU A 95 -8.28 -2.22 -1.41
N HIS A 96 -7.05 -2.47 -1.86
CA HIS A 96 -5.86 -2.32 -1.02
C HIS A 96 -5.52 -0.86 -0.68
N ILE A 97 -5.76 0.09 -1.60
CA ILE A 97 -5.66 1.52 -1.31
C ILE A 97 -6.63 1.91 -0.19
N ARG A 98 -7.87 1.39 -0.21
CA ARG A 98 -8.85 1.63 0.86
C ARG A 98 -8.45 1.03 2.18
N ILE A 99 -7.98 -0.22 2.19
CA ILE A 99 -7.44 -0.86 3.40
C ILE A 99 -6.31 -0.01 4.01
N GLY A 100 -5.36 0.45 3.18
CA GLY A 100 -4.26 1.30 3.64
C GLY A 100 -4.74 2.62 4.24
N LYS A 101 -5.69 3.28 3.56
CA LYS A 101 -6.35 4.52 4.04
C LYS A 101 -7.01 4.30 5.39
N ASP A 102 -7.94 3.36 5.46
CA ASP A 102 -8.78 3.17 6.65
C ASP A 102 -7.93 2.74 7.85
N LYS A 103 -6.94 1.87 7.64
CA LYS A 103 -6.00 1.45 8.68
C LYS A 103 -5.19 2.63 9.22
N TYR A 104 -4.66 3.48 8.35
CA TYR A 104 -3.85 4.62 8.77
C TYR A 104 -4.70 5.66 9.52
N TRP A 105 -5.83 6.06 8.95
CA TRP A 105 -6.69 7.11 9.51
C TRP A 105 -7.45 6.70 10.76
N LYS A 106 -7.51 5.41 11.08
CA LYS A 106 -8.03 4.93 12.38
C LYS A 106 -7.20 5.42 13.56
N GLU A 107 -5.90 5.65 13.35
CA GLU A 107 -4.94 5.97 14.41
C GLU A 107 -4.25 7.34 14.22
N HIS A 108 -4.49 8.01 13.09
CA HIS A 108 -3.79 9.25 12.70
C HIS A 108 -4.78 10.27 12.10
N GLU A 109 -4.51 11.56 12.28
CA GLU A 109 -5.34 12.66 11.73
C GLU A 109 -4.70 13.34 10.51
N SER A 110 -3.37 13.28 10.38
CA SER A 110 -2.61 13.81 9.24
C SER A 110 -1.33 13.01 8.99
N PHE A 111 -0.65 13.27 7.88
CA PHE A 111 0.76 12.95 7.77
C PHE A 111 1.58 14.10 8.36
N SER A 112 2.41 13.79 9.35
CA SER A 112 3.34 14.72 9.99
C SER A 112 4.79 14.42 9.65
N PHE A 113 5.08 13.21 9.16
CA PHE A 113 6.41 12.73 8.82
C PHE A 113 6.42 12.03 7.46
N PRO A 114 7.38 12.32 6.56
CA PRO A 114 7.39 11.77 5.21
C PRO A 114 7.33 10.23 5.17
N LYS A 115 8.06 9.58 6.08
CA LYS A 115 8.07 8.13 6.28
C LYS A 115 6.69 7.49 6.45
N GLU A 116 5.68 8.25 6.90
CA GLU A 116 4.32 7.74 7.09
C GLU A 116 3.69 7.34 5.77
N PHE A 117 4.12 7.93 4.65
CA PHE A 117 3.76 7.46 3.32
C PHE A 117 4.15 6.00 3.10
N ALA A 118 5.27 5.53 3.67
CA ALA A 118 5.67 4.13 3.54
C ALA A 118 4.78 3.18 4.35
N TYR A 119 4.20 3.62 5.47
CA TYR A 119 3.21 2.84 6.21
C TYR A 119 1.83 2.86 5.55
N PHE A 120 1.53 3.95 4.87
CA PHE A 120 0.30 4.12 4.09
C PHE A 120 0.25 3.20 2.87
N ILE A 121 1.41 2.98 2.23
CA ILE A 121 1.57 2.04 1.12
C ILE A 121 1.78 0.63 1.68
N VAL A 122 0.67 -0.06 1.96
CA VAL A 122 0.71 -1.44 2.44
C VAL A 122 1.33 -2.39 1.38
N PRO A 123 1.92 -3.53 1.79
CA PRO A 123 2.60 -4.43 0.86
C PRO A 123 1.74 -4.86 -0.34
N GLY A 124 0.44 -5.09 -0.13
CA GLY A 124 -0.52 -5.45 -1.21
C GLY A 124 -0.53 -4.44 -2.36
N ILE A 125 -0.49 -3.14 -2.06
CA ILE A 125 -0.42 -2.07 -3.08
C ILE A 125 0.86 -2.24 -3.91
N THR A 126 2.01 -2.41 -3.26
CA THR A 126 3.30 -2.56 -3.96
C THR A 126 3.34 -3.80 -4.83
N TYR A 127 2.83 -4.94 -4.35
CA TYR A 127 2.79 -6.17 -5.13
C TYR A 127 1.88 -6.05 -6.36
N ILE A 128 0.68 -5.51 -6.19
CA ILE A 128 -0.27 -5.35 -7.29
C ILE A 128 0.24 -4.35 -8.33
N CYS A 129 0.77 -3.20 -7.89
CA CYS A 129 1.40 -2.24 -8.81
C CYS A 129 2.54 -2.90 -9.59
N SER A 130 3.40 -3.67 -8.92
CA SER A 130 4.48 -4.39 -9.61
C SER A 130 3.96 -5.36 -10.67
N GLU A 131 2.88 -6.11 -10.40
CA GLU A 131 2.31 -7.02 -11.39
C GLU A 131 1.67 -6.27 -12.57
N ILE A 132 0.92 -5.19 -12.30
CA ILE A 132 0.30 -4.36 -13.34
C ILE A 132 1.37 -3.70 -14.22
N ASN A 133 2.42 -3.14 -13.62
CA ASN A 133 3.54 -2.52 -14.34
C ASN A 133 4.23 -3.52 -15.27
N ASP A 134 4.54 -4.72 -14.75
CA ASP A 134 5.15 -5.80 -15.52
C ASP A 134 4.27 -6.21 -16.73
N LEU A 135 2.95 -6.24 -16.55
CA LEU A 135 2.00 -6.60 -17.61
C LEU A 135 1.91 -5.54 -18.70
N PHE A 136 1.83 -4.25 -18.34
CA PHE A 136 1.86 -3.18 -19.32
C PHE A 136 3.20 -3.06 -20.02
N GLU A 137 4.32 -3.27 -19.30
CA GLU A 137 5.65 -3.24 -19.90
C GLU A 137 5.84 -4.34 -20.95
N LYS A 138 5.46 -5.58 -20.60
CA LYS A 138 5.68 -6.76 -21.45
C LYS A 138 4.54 -6.99 -22.44
N ASN A 139 3.41 -6.33 -22.24
CA ASN A 139 2.13 -6.57 -22.90
C ASN A 139 1.67 -8.05 -22.84
N ARG A 140 2.24 -8.85 -21.92
CA ARG A 140 1.96 -10.28 -21.71
C ARG A 140 2.69 -10.83 -20.48
N SER A 141 2.33 -12.05 -20.11
CA SER A 141 2.98 -12.91 -19.12
C SER A 141 3.21 -14.30 -19.69
N SER A 142 4.22 -15.03 -19.20
CA SER A 142 4.37 -16.46 -19.44
C SER A 142 3.30 -17.30 -18.74
N VAL A 143 2.55 -16.69 -17.82
CA VAL A 143 1.50 -17.33 -17.04
C VAL A 143 0.14 -17.03 -17.66
N GLU A 144 -0.55 -18.06 -18.17
CA GLU A 144 -1.79 -17.92 -18.94
C GLU A 144 -2.90 -17.17 -18.18
N TRP A 145 -3.11 -17.51 -16.91
CA TRP A 145 -4.17 -16.87 -16.12
C TRP A 145 -3.91 -15.37 -15.91
N ARG A 146 -2.64 -14.93 -15.87
CA ARG A 146 -2.29 -13.50 -15.76
C ARG A 146 -2.68 -12.76 -17.03
N ASN A 147 -2.44 -13.34 -18.21
CA ASN A 147 -2.86 -12.77 -19.48
C ASN A 147 -4.37 -12.60 -19.55
N ARG A 148 -5.12 -13.59 -19.05
CA ARG A 148 -6.58 -13.48 -19.01
C ARG A 148 -7.05 -12.35 -18.12
N CYS A 149 -6.46 -12.18 -16.93
CA CYS A 149 -6.79 -11.07 -16.04
C CYS A 149 -6.34 -9.71 -16.60
N PHE A 150 -5.21 -9.67 -17.31
CA PHE A 150 -4.72 -8.44 -17.94
C PHE A 150 -5.69 -7.90 -19.00
N LYS A 151 -6.34 -8.77 -19.79
CA LYS A 151 -7.35 -8.35 -20.78
C LYS A 151 -8.48 -7.49 -20.20
N GLU A 152 -8.80 -7.61 -18.91
CA GLU A 152 -9.83 -6.78 -18.28
C GLU A 152 -9.41 -5.31 -18.12
N ILE A 153 -8.10 -5.05 -18.15
CA ILE A 153 -7.48 -3.75 -17.86
C ILE A 153 -6.51 -3.28 -18.95
N GLU A 154 -6.33 -4.03 -20.05
CA GLU A 154 -5.29 -3.78 -21.06
C GLU A 154 -5.46 -2.41 -21.76
N CYS A 155 -6.67 -1.88 -21.82
CA CYS A 155 -6.97 -0.54 -22.35
C CYS A 155 -6.99 0.57 -21.28
N ASN A 156 -6.75 0.24 -20.01
CA ASN A 156 -6.90 1.16 -18.87
C ASN A 156 -5.56 1.68 -18.33
N PHE A 157 -4.55 1.83 -19.20
CA PHE A 157 -3.23 2.33 -18.78
C PHE A 157 -3.32 3.75 -18.21
N ASP A 158 -4.01 4.66 -18.90
CA ASP A 158 -4.15 6.04 -18.41
C ASP A 158 -4.99 6.13 -17.13
N ASP A 159 -5.99 5.26 -16.97
CA ASP A 159 -6.76 5.16 -15.73
C ASP A 159 -5.91 4.64 -14.56
N TYR A 160 -5.07 3.64 -14.81
CA TYR A 160 -4.12 3.15 -13.84
C TYR A 160 -3.16 4.26 -13.38
N ILE A 161 -2.62 5.04 -14.33
CA ILE A 161 -1.80 6.22 -14.00
C ILE A 161 -2.61 7.22 -13.18
N TYR A 162 -3.87 7.47 -13.53
CA TYR A 162 -4.73 8.39 -12.82
C TYR A 162 -4.99 7.96 -11.36
N ILE A 163 -5.23 6.66 -11.13
CA ILE A 163 -5.36 6.09 -9.77
C ILE A 163 -4.10 6.36 -8.95
N LEU A 164 -2.92 6.09 -9.51
CA LEU A 164 -1.65 6.28 -8.80
C LEU A 164 -1.36 7.76 -8.51
N LYS A 165 -1.55 8.65 -9.49
CA LYS A 165 -1.41 10.11 -9.30
C LYS A 165 -2.33 10.60 -8.19
N SER A 166 -3.61 10.25 -8.26
CA SER A 166 -4.61 10.65 -7.26
C SER A 166 -4.25 10.15 -5.86
N PHE A 167 -3.68 8.94 -5.76
CA PHE A 167 -3.22 8.39 -4.50
C PHE A 167 -2.00 9.14 -3.93
N ILE A 168 -1.06 9.56 -4.78
CA ILE A 168 0.08 10.39 -4.38
C ILE A 168 -0.37 11.79 -3.97
N GLU A 169 -1.21 12.44 -4.79
CA GLU A 169 -1.78 13.76 -4.50
C GLU A 169 -2.52 13.75 -3.17
N TYR A 170 -3.32 12.71 -2.92
CA TYR A 170 -4.00 12.50 -1.63
C TYR A 170 -3.03 12.52 -0.43
N MET A 171 -1.86 11.88 -0.56
CA MET A 171 -0.82 11.87 0.48
C MET A 171 -0.18 13.26 0.66
N VAL A 172 0.14 13.92 -0.46
CA VAL A 172 0.75 15.26 -0.48
C VAL A 172 -0.16 16.31 0.13
N GLU A 173 -1.46 16.28 -0.19
CA GLU A 173 -2.46 17.21 0.33
C GLU A 173 -2.69 17.06 1.83
N ARG A 174 -2.56 15.83 2.36
CA ARG A 174 -2.73 15.52 3.79
C ARG A 174 -1.44 15.63 4.59
N TYR A 175 -0.33 15.97 3.95
CA TYR A 175 0.93 16.22 4.61
C TYR A 175 0.98 17.61 5.23
N THR A 176 1.02 17.64 6.55
CA THR A 176 1.07 18.83 7.41
C THR A 176 2.45 19.06 8.03
N GLY A 177 3.39 18.13 7.81
CA GLY A 177 4.76 18.24 8.29
C GLY A 177 5.58 19.31 7.54
N ASN A 178 6.79 19.56 8.02
CA ASN A 178 7.71 20.48 7.35
C ASN A 178 8.31 19.80 6.10
N ARG A 179 8.14 20.40 4.92
CA ARG A 179 8.70 19.90 3.66
C ARG A 179 10.19 20.27 3.46
N GLU A 180 10.63 21.34 4.11
CA GLU A 180 11.98 21.91 3.97
C GLU A 180 12.99 21.36 4.99
N GLN A 181 12.53 20.55 5.95
CA GLN A 181 13.42 20.00 6.97
C GLN A 181 14.43 19.02 6.34
N LYS A 182 15.72 19.35 6.47
CA LYS A 182 16.84 18.54 5.96
C LYS A 182 17.23 17.44 6.95
N THR A 183 17.89 16.42 6.43
CA THR A 183 18.47 15.27 7.15
C THR A 183 19.28 15.71 8.37
N ILE A 184 19.20 14.94 9.45
CA ILE A 184 19.90 15.29 10.69
C ILE A 184 21.41 15.05 10.61
N TYR A 185 22.20 15.86 11.32
CA TYR A 185 23.66 15.76 11.37
C TYR A 185 24.23 16.01 12.78
N VAL A 186 25.44 15.49 13.06
CA VAL A 186 26.14 15.73 14.33
C VAL A 186 26.46 17.22 14.46
N GLY A 187 26.14 17.81 15.61
CA GLY A 187 26.23 19.24 15.88
C GLY A 187 24.92 20.01 15.63
N GLN A 188 23.89 19.37 15.09
CA GLN A 188 22.59 20.00 14.91
C GLN A 188 21.88 20.25 16.24
N HIS A 189 21.37 21.47 16.42
CA HIS A 189 20.50 21.83 17.53
C HIS A 189 19.06 21.37 17.27
N ILE A 190 18.45 20.73 18.26
CA ILE A 190 17.09 20.17 18.20
C ILE A 190 16.34 20.43 19.50
N ARG A 191 15.01 20.45 19.43
CA ARG A 191 14.14 20.57 20.61
C ARG A 191 13.34 19.30 20.81
N HIS A 192 13.56 18.61 21.93
CA HIS A 192 12.86 17.39 22.32
C HIS A 192 11.72 17.69 23.31
N LYS A 193 10.53 17.11 23.08
CA LYS A 193 9.31 17.39 23.88
C LYS A 193 9.51 17.21 25.40
N ARG A 194 10.29 16.20 25.80
CA ARG A 194 10.56 15.88 27.22
C ARG A 194 11.82 16.54 27.81
N TRP A 195 12.82 16.83 26.98
CA TRP A 195 14.17 17.18 27.45
C TRP A 195 14.63 18.58 27.01
N GLY A 196 13.79 19.33 26.30
CA GLY A 196 14.10 20.69 25.87
C GLY A 196 15.12 20.73 24.73
N GLU A 197 15.91 21.80 24.71
CA GLU A 197 16.95 22.03 23.70
C GLU A 197 18.13 21.06 23.90
N GLY A 198 18.65 20.53 22.81
CA GLY A 198 19.82 19.65 22.80
C GLY A 198 20.58 19.69 21.49
N VAL A 199 21.76 19.08 21.48
CA VAL A 199 22.65 18.98 20.32
C VAL A 199 22.94 17.52 20.02
N ILE A 200 22.79 17.12 18.76
CA ILE A 200 23.11 15.75 18.32
C ILE A 200 24.62 15.53 18.43
N THR A 201 25.05 14.54 19.20
CA THR A 201 26.47 14.21 19.39
C THR A 201 26.91 12.95 18.65
N LYS A 202 25.97 12.05 18.32
CA LYS A 202 26.28 10.80 17.61
C LYS A 202 25.08 10.26 16.83
N LEU A 203 25.35 9.71 15.65
CA LEU A 203 24.41 8.97 14.80
C LEU A 203 24.83 7.49 14.79
N THR A 204 23.91 6.55 15.01
CA THR A 204 24.23 5.11 14.98
C THR A 204 23.81 4.40 13.70
N GLY A 205 23.23 5.12 12.74
CA GLY A 205 22.82 4.62 11.43
C GLY A 205 21.86 5.59 10.73
N GLU A 206 21.35 5.18 9.56
CA GLU A 206 20.45 5.98 8.69
C GLU A 206 18.99 5.51 8.74
N GLU A 207 18.68 4.41 9.44
CA GLU A 207 17.35 3.82 9.52
C GLU A 207 16.47 4.50 10.58
N LEU A 208 15.15 4.33 10.43
CA LEU A 208 14.16 5.07 11.20
C LEU A 208 14.14 4.74 12.70
N PHE A 209 14.40 3.47 13.00
CA PHE A 209 14.46 2.95 14.37
C PHE A 209 15.87 2.98 14.93
N ASP A 210 16.83 3.54 14.19
CA ASP A 210 18.15 3.82 14.73
C ASP A 210 18.06 4.90 15.79
N PHE A 211 19.16 5.02 16.53
CA PHE A 211 19.25 5.94 17.62
C PHE A 211 20.14 7.12 17.30
N VAL A 212 19.78 8.24 17.90
CA VAL A 212 20.58 9.46 17.94
C VAL A 212 20.94 9.71 19.38
N THR A 213 22.21 9.99 19.61
CA THR A 213 22.65 10.48 20.91
C THR A 213 22.55 11.99 20.89
N VAL A 214 21.85 12.55 21.87
CA VAL A 214 21.65 13.99 22.02
C VAL A 214 22.10 14.41 23.40
N LYS A 215 22.94 15.45 23.43
CA LYS A 215 23.33 16.13 24.64
C LYS A 215 22.36 17.28 24.91
N PHE A 216 21.57 17.12 25.97
CA PHE A 216 20.71 18.15 26.56
C PHE A 216 21.49 18.88 27.66
N ALA A 217 20.90 19.94 28.25
CA ALA A 217 21.54 20.76 29.27
C ALA A 217 22.13 19.94 30.43
N ASP A 218 21.35 18.99 30.98
CA ASP A 218 21.73 18.25 32.19
C ASP A 218 22.01 16.76 31.94
N CYS A 219 21.84 16.27 30.71
CA CYS A 219 22.02 14.85 30.43
C CYS A 219 22.31 14.55 28.96
N GLU A 220 22.83 13.35 28.72
CA GLU A 220 22.92 12.75 27.40
C GLU A 220 21.88 11.63 27.29
N LYS A 221 21.12 11.61 26.19
CA LYS A 221 20.12 10.57 25.94
C LYS A 221 20.27 9.98 24.55
N ILE A 222 20.08 8.68 24.50
CA ILE A 222 19.85 7.93 23.28
C ILE A 222 18.34 8.01 23.00
N VAL A 223 17.97 8.59 21.88
CA VAL A 223 16.57 8.75 21.46
C VAL A 223 16.38 8.16 20.08
N LEU A 224 15.17 7.72 19.76
CA LEU A 224 14.86 7.23 18.41
C LEU A 224 15.04 8.35 17.40
N ARG A 225 15.69 8.04 16.28
CA ARG A 225 15.94 8.96 15.17
C ARG A 225 14.68 9.65 14.71
N ASN A 226 13.60 8.91 14.59
CA ASN A 226 12.31 9.44 14.16
C ASN A 226 11.67 10.49 15.09
N VAL A 227 12.16 10.65 16.32
CA VAL A 227 11.71 11.70 17.25
C VAL A 227 12.37 13.04 16.89
N ILE A 228 13.50 13.00 16.20
CA ILE A 228 14.31 14.16 15.83
C ILE A 228 14.26 14.45 14.32
N ASP A 229 14.47 13.40 13.52
CA ASP A 229 14.52 13.46 12.08
C ASP A 229 13.10 13.52 11.51
N LYS A 230 12.68 14.73 11.16
CA LYS A 230 11.40 14.99 10.48
C LYS A 230 11.60 15.34 9.00
N GLY A 231 12.79 15.12 8.46
CA GLY A 231 13.18 15.52 7.11
C GLY A 231 12.97 14.45 6.05
N GLY A 232 13.41 14.76 4.82
CA GLY A 232 13.42 13.81 3.70
C GLY A 232 12.12 13.72 2.93
N TYR A 233 11.32 14.80 2.89
CA TYR A 233 10.05 14.83 2.18
C TYR A 233 10.19 14.48 0.69
N GLU A 234 11.06 15.20 -0.03
CA GLU A 234 11.28 14.98 -1.46
C GLU A 234 11.86 13.59 -1.75
N GLU A 235 12.83 13.15 -0.94
CA GLU A 235 13.41 11.81 -1.08
C GLU A 235 12.37 10.72 -0.84
N THR A 236 11.53 10.87 0.20
CA THR A 236 10.48 9.89 0.49
C THR A 236 9.43 9.88 -0.61
N LEU A 237 9.06 11.04 -1.16
CA LEU A 237 8.13 11.12 -2.29
C LEU A 237 8.72 10.43 -3.54
N ILE A 238 10.02 10.58 -3.80
CA ILE A 238 10.72 9.83 -4.84
C ILE A 238 10.65 8.32 -4.58
N GLN A 239 10.87 7.88 -3.33
CA GLN A 239 10.77 6.45 -2.98
C GLN A 239 9.34 5.92 -3.12
N VAL A 240 8.32 6.71 -2.78
CA VAL A 240 6.90 6.39 -3.00
C VAL A 240 6.65 6.16 -4.50
N LYS A 241 7.07 7.11 -5.35
CA LYS A 241 6.93 6.97 -6.81
C LYS A 241 7.61 5.71 -7.32
N LYS A 242 8.84 5.43 -6.88
CA LYS A 242 9.59 4.21 -7.21
C LYS A 242 8.87 2.93 -6.77
N LYS A 243 8.32 2.89 -5.57
CA LYS A 243 7.54 1.74 -5.07
C LYS A 243 6.30 1.46 -5.92
N LEU A 244 5.62 2.52 -6.38
CA LEU A 244 4.43 2.39 -7.23
C LEU A 244 4.79 2.10 -8.70
N SER A 245 5.93 2.58 -9.20
CA SER A 245 6.37 2.38 -10.59
C SER A 245 7.22 1.11 -10.80
N SER A 246 7.67 0.42 -9.75
CA SER A 246 8.65 -0.68 -9.79
C SER A 246 10.10 -0.23 -10.11
N ASN A 247 11.07 -1.10 -9.78
CA ASN A 247 12.53 -0.84 -9.82
C ASN A 247 13.30 -1.69 -10.86
N ARG A 248 12.62 -2.41 -11.78
CA ARG A 248 13.27 -3.33 -12.74
C ARG A 248 13.07 -2.90 -14.22
N ASN A 249 13.85 -1.92 -14.73
CA ASN A 249 14.02 -1.51 -16.17
C ASN A 249 12.75 -1.02 -16.95
N GLN A 250 12.78 -0.31 -18.10
CA GLN A 250 13.45 1.00 -18.32
C GLN A 250 12.64 2.09 -19.10
N GLU A 251 11.64 1.79 -19.94
CA GLU A 251 10.90 2.85 -20.69
C GLU A 251 9.46 3.07 -20.22
N ILE A 252 8.61 2.04 -20.18
CA ILE A 252 7.23 2.19 -19.68
C ILE A 252 7.23 2.49 -18.19
N ILE A 253 8.09 1.84 -17.39
CA ILE A 253 8.26 2.16 -15.98
C ILE A 253 8.76 3.61 -15.79
N LYS A 254 9.64 4.08 -16.67
CA LYS A 254 10.09 5.48 -16.67
C LYS A 254 8.95 6.43 -17.04
N LEU A 255 8.13 6.09 -18.03
CA LEU A 255 6.93 6.84 -18.40
C LEU A 255 5.92 6.89 -17.24
N ILE A 256 5.69 5.76 -16.55
CA ILE A 256 4.87 5.70 -15.34
C ILE A 256 5.47 6.67 -14.31
N TYR A 257 6.75 6.54 -14.00
CA TYR A 257 7.43 7.41 -13.03
C TYR A 257 7.36 8.90 -13.40
N GLU A 258 7.55 9.26 -14.67
CA GLU A 258 7.44 10.64 -15.18
C GLU A 258 6.00 11.17 -15.14
N LYS A 259 5.02 10.27 -15.24
CA LYS A 259 3.61 10.61 -15.06
C LYS A 259 3.22 10.72 -13.58
N LEU A 260 3.96 10.15 -12.62
CA LEU A 260 3.71 10.33 -11.17
C LEU A 260 4.37 11.59 -10.63
#